data_AF-A0A7K4URV3-F1
#
_entry.id   AF-A0A7K4URV3-F1
#
_cell.length_a   1.000
_cell.length_b   1.000
_cell.length_c   1.000
_cell.angle_alpha   90.00
_cell.angle_beta   90.00
_cell.angle_gamma   90.00
#
_symmetry.space_group_name_H-M   'P 1'
#
loop_
_entity.id
_entity.type
_entity.pdbx_description
1 polymer ?
#
loop_
_entity_poly.entity_id
_entity_poly.type
_entity_poly.pdbx_seq_one_letter_code
_entity_poly.pdbx_strand_id
1 'polypeptide(L)'
;TMVTGGGGYLGYNLGCALVSSGVAVVLFDVRKPKWEIPSGADFFRGDVRDYEAVFEACEGVDCVFHVAACGMSGLEQANHIESINVGGTKIIIDVCKQRNIPRLIYTSTVNVVFGGNPIEEGDEETVPYFPLEKQFNHYSRTKAIADQMVLAANGTLLKGGDKLHTCVLRPPGIYGPEEQRHLPRVAVNIQRRLFNFKFGNHKVQMNWVHIGNLVQAHLLAAEALTSEKGYVASGQAYYIHDGENVIFSEWIVPLFEKLGYRKPWIHIPVLLAHIAATVMEYLHLILKPVFSFTPFLTRNEVWNVTVTHTFRIDKARNQLGYKPQKFSFADSVD
;
A
#
# COMPACT_ATOMS: atom_id res chain seq x y z
N THR A 1 -18.24 3.23 -10.55
CA THR A 1 -17.18 3.21 -9.51
C THR A 1 -15.89 3.83 -10.04
N MET A 2 -15.12 4.54 -9.21
CA MET A 2 -13.81 5.10 -9.59
C MET A 2 -12.67 4.44 -8.80
N VAL A 3 -11.54 4.16 -9.47
CA VAL A 3 -10.29 3.70 -8.86
C VAL A 3 -9.19 4.73 -9.15
N THR A 4 -8.80 5.50 -8.13
CA THR A 4 -7.62 6.36 -8.26
C THR A 4 -6.35 5.53 -8.17
N GLY A 5 -5.28 5.95 -8.86
CA GLY A 5 -4.09 5.10 -8.97
C GLY A 5 -4.31 3.94 -9.93
N GLY A 6 -5.31 4.06 -10.82
CA GLY A 6 -5.73 3.02 -11.75
C GLY A 6 -4.69 2.65 -12.81
N GLY A 7 -3.67 3.50 -13.01
CA GLY A 7 -2.51 3.21 -13.84
C GLY A 7 -1.44 2.38 -13.14
N GLY A 8 -1.50 2.30 -11.81
CA GLY A 8 -0.58 1.53 -10.97
C GLY A 8 -0.96 0.05 -10.83
N TYR A 9 -0.02 -0.73 -10.30
CA TYR A 9 -0.15 -2.19 -10.17
C TYR A 9 -1.42 -2.64 -9.43
N LEU A 10 -1.67 -2.10 -8.23
CA LEU A 10 -2.87 -2.46 -7.45
C LEU A 10 -4.15 -1.89 -8.08
N GLY A 11 -4.14 -0.61 -8.48
CA GLY A 11 -5.32 0.04 -9.02
C GLY A 11 -5.81 -0.61 -10.33
N TYR A 12 -4.89 -0.99 -11.21
CA TYR A 12 -5.23 -1.70 -12.44
C TYR A 12 -5.86 -3.07 -12.16
N ASN A 13 -5.21 -3.91 -11.34
CA ASN A 13 -5.75 -5.24 -10.98
C ASN A 13 -7.12 -5.15 -10.29
N LEU A 14 -7.31 -4.15 -9.42
CA LEU A 14 -8.60 -3.88 -8.80
C LEU A 14 -9.66 -3.47 -9.84
N GLY A 15 -9.31 -2.61 -10.78
CA GLY A 15 -10.20 -2.22 -11.88
C GLY A 15 -10.64 -3.41 -12.73
N CYS A 16 -9.71 -4.29 -13.12
CA CYS A 16 -10.02 -5.53 -13.84
C CYS A 16 -10.99 -6.43 -13.08
N ALA A 17 -10.79 -6.59 -11.77
CA ALA A 17 -11.66 -7.42 -10.93
C ALA A 17 -13.07 -6.81 -10.74
N LEU A 18 -13.16 -5.48 -10.64
CA LEU A 18 -14.44 -4.75 -10.60
C LEU A 18 -15.21 -4.91 -11.91
N VAL A 19 -14.54 -4.74 -13.06
CA VAL A 19 -15.15 -4.98 -14.39
C VAL A 19 -15.62 -6.42 -14.53
N SER A 20 -14.82 -7.39 -14.08
CA SER A 20 -15.19 -8.81 -14.11
C SER A 20 -16.41 -9.12 -13.23
N SER A 21 -16.66 -8.30 -12.21
CA SER A 21 -17.87 -8.35 -11.37
C SER A 21 -19.06 -7.58 -11.98
N GLY A 22 -18.96 -7.11 -13.23
CA GLY A 22 -20.02 -6.38 -13.93
C GLY A 22 -20.14 -4.90 -13.56
N VAL A 23 -19.14 -4.33 -12.88
CA VAL A 23 -19.14 -2.92 -12.47
C VAL A 23 -18.48 -2.05 -13.54
N ALA A 24 -19.11 -0.94 -13.93
CA ALA A 24 -18.48 0.08 -14.76
C ALA A 24 -17.42 0.86 -13.94
N VAL A 25 -16.20 0.94 -14.48
CA VAL A 25 -15.03 1.47 -13.76
C VAL A 25 -14.44 2.69 -14.46
N VAL A 26 -14.13 3.72 -13.69
CA VAL A 26 -13.23 4.80 -14.11
C VAL A 26 -11.86 4.58 -13.48
N LEU A 27 -10.85 4.30 -14.30
CA LEU A 27 -9.44 4.27 -13.90
C LEU A 27 -8.89 5.69 -13.94
N PHE A 28 -8.65 6.30 -12.78
CA PHE A 28 -8.15 7.67 -12.66
C PHE A 28 -6.66 7.68 -12.28
N ASP A 29 -5.81 8.22 -13.14
CA ASP A 29 -4.36 8.30 -12.88
C ASP A 29 -3.68 9.35 -13.77
N VAL A 30 -2.52 9.84 -13.33
CA VAL A 30 -1.65 10.72 -14.12
C VAL A 30 -1.00 9.98 -15.29
N ARG A 31 -0.84 8.66 -15.16
CA ARG A 31 -0.25 7.77 -16.16
C ARG A 31 -1.25 6.70 -16.60
N LYS A 32 -1.38 6.52 -17.91
CA LYS A 32 -2.17 5.43 -18.48
C LYS A 32 -1.58 4.08 -18.03
N PRO A 33 -2.40 3.07 -17.69
CA PRO A 33 -1.91 1.72 -17.44
C PRO A 33 -1.06 1.22 -18.62
N LYS A 34 0.01 0.47 -18.33
CA LYS A 34 0.82 -0.19 -19.38
C LYS A 34 0.08 -1.35 -20.06
N TRP A 35 -0.91 -1.90 -19.37
CA TRP A 35 -1.74 -2.99 -19.81
C TRP A 35 -2.95 -2.49 -20.59
N GLU A 36 -3.61 -3.38 -21.32
CA GLU A 36 -4.84 -3.08 -22.03
C GLU A 36 -5.97 -2.74 -21.05
N ILE A 37 -6.72 -1.67 -21.33
CA ILE A 37 -7.85 -1.28 -20.48
C ILE A 37 -9.00 -2.26 -20.80
N PRO A 38 -9.56 -2.97 -19.79
CA PRO A 38 -10.60 -3.95 -20.04
C PRO A 38 -11.87 -3.29 -20.56
N SER A 39 -12.61 -3.99 -21.43
CA SER A 39 -13.94 -3.56 -21.88
C SER A 39 -14.87 -3.40 -20.66
N GLY A 40 -15.38 -2.19 -20.42
CA GLY A 40 -16.15 -1.85 -19.22
C GLY A 40 -15.41 -0.93 -18.23
N ALA A 41 -14.14 -0.61 -18.51
CA ALA A 41 -13.41 0.46 -17.85
C ALA A 41 -13.07 1.61 -18.82
N ASP A 42 -13.22 2.84 -18.34
CA ASP A 42 -12.72 4.04 -19.00
C ASP A 42 -11.47 4.54 -18.27
N PHE A 43 -10.50 5.04 -19.01
CA PHE A 43 -9.34 5.70 -18.42
C PHE A 43 -9.50 7.22 -18.46
N PHE A 44 -9.49 7.83 -17.28
CA PHE A 44 -9.52 9.27 -17.10
C PHE A 44 -8.13 9.74 -16.63
N ARG A 45 -7.46 10.54 -17.45
CA ARG A 45 -6.15 11.09 -17.08
C ARG A 45 -6.33 12.30 -16.18
N GLY A 46 -5.81 12.24 -14.96
CA GLY A 46 -5.88 13.36 -14.02
C GLY A 46 -4.98 13.17 -12.80
N ASP A 47 -4.71 14.25 -12.10
CA ASP A 47 -3.95 14.25 -10.85
C ASP A 47 -4.92 14.35 -9.67
N VAL A 48 -4.71 13.56 -8.61
CA VAL A 48 -5.56 13.62 -7.40
C VAL A 48 -5.48 14.97 -6.68
N ARG A 49 -4.47 15.79 -7.01
CA ARG A 49 -4.31 17.17 -6.53
C ARG A 49 -5.17 18.17 -7.30
N ASP A 50 -5.75 17.78 -8.42
CA ASP A 50 -6.62 18.61 -9.24
C ASP A 50 -8.08 18.32 -8.87
N TYR A 51 -8.70 19.27 -8.15
CA TYR A 51 -10.08 19.12 -7.69
C TYR A 51 -11.06 18.97 -8.86
N GLU A 52 -10.91 19.76 -9.93
CA GLU A 52 -11.86 19.74 -11.05
C GLU A 52 -11.75 18.42 -11.82
N ALA A 53 -10.53 17.95 -12.09
CA ALA A 53 -10.33 16.67 -12.75
C ALA A 53 -10.93 15.50 -11.95
N VAL A 54 -10.77 15.50 -10.61
CA VAL A 54 -11.37 14.48 -9.74
C VAL A 54 -12.90 14.62 -9.72
N PHE A 55 -13.43 15.84 -9.68
CA PHE A 55 -14.86 16.12 -9.66
C PHE A 55 -15.56 15.67 -10.95
N GLU A 56 -14.94 15.91 -12.12
CA GLU A 56 -15.41 15.45 -13.43
C GLU A 56 -15.36 13.92 -13.53
N ALA A 57 -14.25 13.30 -13.14
CA ALA A 57 -14.09 11.84 -13.17
C ALA A 57 -15.07 11.10 -12.23
N CYS A 58 -15.63 11.82 -11.25
CA CYS A 58 -16.63 11.32 -10.30
C CYS A 58 -18.07 11.41 -10.81
N GLU A 59 -18.31 11.79 -12.07
CA GLU A 59 -19.66 11.79 -12.66
C GLU A 59 -20.30 10.40 -12.63
N GLY A 60 -21.49 10.29 -12.02
CA GLY A 60 -22.22 9.02 -11.88
C GLY A 60 -21.54 7.97 -11.00
N VAL A 61 -20.49 8.32 -10.25
CA VAL A 61 -19.77 7.38 -9.38
C VAL A 61 -20.53 7.17 -8.06
N ASP A 62 -20.53 5.93 -7.58
CA ASP A 62 -21.23 5.46 -6.37
C ASP A 62 -20.27 4.94 -5.28
N CYS A 63 -19.01 4.72 -5.66
CA CYS A 63 -17.96 4.17 -4.81
C CYS A 63 -16.58 4.59 -5.34
N VAL A 64 -15.71 5.02 -4.44
CA VAL A 64 -14.33 5.39 -4.75
C VAL A 64 -13.36 4.47 -4.02
N PHE A 65 -12.44 3.89 -4.78
CA PHE A 65 -11.25 3.22 -4.27
C PHE A 65 -10.05 4.18 -4.39
N HIS A 66 -9.63 4.73 -3.25
CA HIS A 66 -8.48 5.61 -3.19
C HIS A 66 -7.17 4.84 -2.99
N VAL A 67 -6.57 4.42 -4.10
CA VAL A 67 -5.31 3.65 -4.15
C VAL A 67 -4.11 4.52 -4.54
N ALA A 68 -4.35 5.71 -5.11
CA ALA A 68 -3.28 6.63 -5.52
C ALA A 68 -2.38 7.02 -4.33
N ALA A 69 -1.09 6.77 -4.46
CA ALA A 69 -0.08 7.21 -3.50
C ALA A 69 1.30 7.29 -4.15
N CYS A 70 2.17 8.13 -3.57
CA CYS A 70 3.56 8.31 -3.96
C CYS A 70 4.50 7.98 -2.79
N GLY A 71 5.74 7.56 -3.09
CA GLY A 71 6.83 7.48 -2.11
C GLY A 71 7.02 6.16 -1.37
N MET A 72 6.32 5.08 -1.76
CA MET A 72 6.44 3.75 -1.13
C MET A 72 7.86 3.17 -1.23
N SER A 73 8.60 3.47 -2.31
CA SER A 73 10.02 3.09 -2.49
C SER A 73 10.70 3.94 -3.56
N GLY A 74 12.04 3.96 -3.57
CA GLY A 74 12.85 4.50 -4.67
C GLY A 74 12.95 6.03 -4.73
N LEU A 75 13.17 6.57 -5.94
CA LEU A 75 13.38 8.01 -6.25
C LEU A 75 12.15 8.89 -5.99
N GLU A 76 10.99 8.29 -5.74
CA GLU A 76 9.71 9.00 -5.58
C GLU A 76 9.51 9.59 -4.16
N GLN A 77 10.54 9.61 -3.30
CA GLN A 77 10.58 10.48 -2.12
C GLN A 77 10.79 11.95 -2.54
N ALA A 78 9.94 12.41 -3.46
CA ALA A 78 9.94 13.73 -4.02
C ALA A 78 9.33 14.74 -3.04
N ASN A 79 9.62 16.02 -3.27
CA ASN A 79 9.10 17.15 -2.50
C ASN A 79 7.54 17.25 -2.50
N HIS A 80 6.84 16.40 -3.27
CA HIS A 80 5.38 16.44 -3.46
C HIS A 80 4.61 15.33 -2.74
N ILE A 81 5.29 14.46 -1.97
CA ILE A 81 4.63 13.30 -1.33
C ILE A 81 3.47 13.69 -0.41
N GLU A 82 3.61 14.79 0.35
CA GLU A 82 2.55 15.29 1.23
C GLU A 82 1.39 15.88 0.42
N SER A 83 1.69 16.66 -0.61
CA SER A 83 0.68 17.22 -1.52
C SER A 83 -0.14 16.13 -2.21
N ILE A 84 0.49 15.01 -2.61
CA ILE A 84 -0.19 13.89 -3.27
C ILE A 84 -0.97 13.05 -2.25
N ASN A 85 -0.30 12.53 -1.22
CA ASN A 85 -0.90 11.56 -0.32
C ASN A 85 -1.90 12.22 0.64
N VAL A 86 -1.59 13.40 1.20
CA VAL A 86 -2.48 14.12 2.13
C VAL A 86 -3.42 15.04 1.36
N GLY A 87 -2.87 15.89 0.49
CA GLY A 87 -3.66 16.84 -0.30
C GLY A 87 -4.65 16.15 -1.24
N GLY A 88 -4.21 15.11 -1.96
CA GLY A 88 -5.08 14.30 -2.82
C GLY A 88 -6.16 13.57 -2.03
N THR A 89 -5.84 12.99 -0.88
CA THR A 89 -6.85 12.36 0.00
C THR A 89 -7.92 13.36 0.44
N LYS A 90 -7.51 14.59 0.80
CA LYS A 90 -8.45 15.66 1.17
C LYS A 90 -9.42 15.96 0.03
N ILE A 91 -8.91 16.14 -1.19
CA ILE A 91 -9.72 16.40 -2.38
C ILE A 91 -10.70 15.26 -2.63
N ILE A 92 -10.26 14.00 -2.54
CA ILE A 92 -11.13 12.84 -2.71
C ILE A 92 -12.28 12.84 -1.69
N ILE A 93 -11.99 13.10 -0.41
CA ILE A 93 -13.03 13.20 0.63
C ILE A 93 -14.02 14.33 0.31
N ASP A 94 -13.51 15.50 -0.08
CA ASP A 94 -14.34 16.67 -0.39
C ASP A 94 -15.22 16.41 -1.62
N VAL A 95 -14.67 15.81 -2.69
CA VAL A 95 -15.42 15.44 -3.89
C VAL A 95 -16.47 14.38 -3.58
N CYS A 96 -16.16 13.35 -2.78
CA CYS A 96 -17.16 12.36 -2.37
C CYS A 96 -18.39 13.03 -1.73
N LYS A 97 -18.15 14.02 -0.84
CA LYS A 97 -19.22 14.78 -0.19
C LYS A 97 -20.03 15.63 -1.16
N GLN A 98 -19.37 16.29 -2.11
CA GLN A 98 -20.03 17.17 -3.08
C GLN A 98 -20.80 16.42 -4.17
N ARG A 99 -20.30 15.24 -4.57
CA ARG A 99 -20.86 14.38 -5.62
C ARG A 99 -21.85 13.34 -5.10
N ASN A 100 -22.12 13.33 -3.79
CA ASN A 100 -22.98 12.35 -3.13
C ASN A 100 -22.50 10.90 -3.30
N ILE A 101 -21.19 10.69 -3.23
CA ILE A 101 -20.59 9.35 -3.28
C ILE A 101 -20.61 8.78 -1.86
N PRO A 102 -21.41 7.73 -1.58
CA PRO A 102 -21.61 7.24 -0.23
C PRO A 102 -20.47 6.36 0.29
N ARG A 103 -19.58 5.86 -0.58
CA ARG A 103 -18.59 4.84 -0.20
C ARG A 103 -17.17 5.23 -0.62
N LEU A 104 -16.25 5.26 0.35
CA LEU A 104 -14.84 5.54 0.14
C LEU A 104 -13.97 4.47 0.80
N ILE A 105 -13.25 3.69 0.00
CA ILE A 105 -12.29 2.70 0.46
C ILE A 105 -10.89 3.27 0.23
N TYR A 106 -10.06 3.32 1.26
CA TYR A 106 -8.70 3.83 1.18
C TYR A 106 -7.67 2.74 1.43
N THR A 107 -6.69 2.63 0.51
CA THR A 107 -5.56 1.72 0.70
C THR A 107 -4.47 2.42 1.50
N SER A 108 -4.35 2.09 2.78
CA SER A 108 -3.28 2.52 3.68
C SER A 108 -2.12 1.52 3.65
N THR A 109 -1.43 1.31 4.78
CA THR A 109 -0.30 0.37 4.92
C THR A 109 -0.06 0.05 6.40
N VAL A 110 0.50 -1.11 6.72
CA VAL A 110 1.00 -1.42 8.08
C VAL A 110 2.09 -0.45 8.57
N ASN A 111 2.76 0.26 7.66
CA ASN A 111 3.77 1.26 8.02
C ASN A 111 3.20 2.48 8.77
N VAL A 112 1.87 2.63 8.87
CA VAL A 112 1.27 3.68 9.70
C VAL A 112 1.39 3.39 11.21
N VAL A 113 1.61 2.13 11.57
CA VAL A 113 1.82 1.69 12.96
C VAL A 113 3.24 1.16 13.20
N PHE A 114 3.92 0.67 12.15
CA PHE A 114 5.28 0.18 12.25
C PHE A 114 6.31 1.31 12.09
N GLY A 115 7.23 1.41 13.05
CA GLY A 115 8.32 2.40 13.06
C GLY A 115 9.62 1.88 13.66
N GLY A 116 9.87 0.56 13.56
CA GLY A 116 11.11 -0.08 14.02
C GLY A 116 11.03 -0.76 15.38
N ASN A 117 9.89 -0.70 16.07
CA ASN A 117 9.62 -1.52 17.26
C ASN A 117 8.98 -2.86 16.85
N PRO A 118 9.31 -3.98 17.51
CA PRO A 118 8.68 -5.26 17.23
C PRO A 118 7.17 -5.22 17.46
N ILE A 119 6.43 -5.84 16.55
CA ILE A 119 4.98 -6.09 16.67
C ILE A 119 4.77 -7.58 16.41
N GLU A 120 4.14 -8.28 17.33
CA GLU A 120 3.86 -9.71 17.20
C GLU A 120 2.36 -9.92 17.36
N GLU A 121 1.71 -10.40 16.30
CA GLU A 121 0.26 -10.64 16.24
C GLU A 121 -0.57 -9.43 16.68
N GLY A 122 -0.16 -8.23 16.27
CA GLY A 122 -0.86 -6.98 16.60
C GLY A 122 -2.21 -6.84 15.88
N ASP A 123 -3.20 -6.25 16.53
CA ASP A 123 -4.52 -5.99 15.95
C ASP A 123 -4.86 -4.48 15.96
N GLU A 124 -6.01 -4.12 15.39
CA GLU A 124 -6.41 -2.72 15.21
C GLU A 124 -6.71 -1.98 16.52
N GLU A 125 -6.92 -2.70 17.63
CA GLU A 125 -7.25 -2.15 18.94
C GLU A 125 -6.00 -1.99 19.83
N THR A 126 -5.05 -2.93 19.69
CA THR A 126 -3.84 -3.01 20.51
C THR A 126 -2.68 -2.20 19.96
N VAL A 127 -2.64 -1.97 18.64
CA VAL A 127 -1.53 -1.30 17.97
C VAL A 127 -1.89 0.15 17.62
N PRO A 128 -1.38 1.15 18.36
CA PRO A 128 -1.63 2.55 18.04
C PRO A 128 -0.84 2.98 16.80
N TYR A 129 -1.24 4.10 16.20
CA TYR A 129 -0.42 4.78 15.21
C TYR A 129 0.98 5.05 15.74
N PHE A 130 1.97 4.84 14.88
CA PHE A 130 3.32 5.26 15.21
C PHE A 130 3.35 6.79 15.29
N PRO A 131 3.99 7.38 16.32
CA PRO A 131 3.96 8.83 16.48
C PRO A 131 4.54 9.57 15.27
N LEU A 132 3.75 10.50 14.71
CA LEU A 132 4.06 11.17 13.44
C LEU A 132 5.39 11.94 13.49
N GLU A 133 5.76 12.47 14.66
CA GLU A 133 7.01 13.18 14.91
C GLU A 133 8.24 12.27 14.94
N LYS A 134 8.05 10.96 15.16
CA LYS A 134 9.13 9.96 15.17
C LYS A 134 9.27 9.26 13.82
N GLN A 135 8.38 9.52 12.88
CA GLN A 135 8.30 8.79 11.62
C GLN A 135 9.32 9.35 10.62
N PHE A 136 10.46 8.67 10.52
CA PHE A 136 11.56 9.08 9.63
C PHE A 136 11.21 8.96 8.14
N ASN A 137 10.26 8.09 7.79
CA ASN A 137 9.81 7.90 6.42
C ASN A 137 8.62 8.83 6.11
N HIS A 138 8.81 9.79 5.19
CA HIS A 138 7.76 10.69 4.73
C HIS A 138 6.54 9.95 4.16
N TYR A 139 6.73 8.78 3.53
CA TYR A 139 5.63 7.97 3.03
C TYR A 139 4.74 7.50 4.17
N SER A 140 5.33 6.83 5.15
CA SER A 140 4.60 6.31 6.30
C SER A 140 3.86 7.43 7.04
N ARG A 141 4.49 8.61 7.20
CA ARG A 141 3.87 9.80 7.80
C ARG A 141 2.68 10.31 7.03
N THR A 142 2.83 10.52 5.74
CA THR A 142 1.74 11.03 4.91
C THR A 142 0.58 10.03 4.77
N LYS A 143 0.88 8.73 4.71
CA LYS A 143 -0.15 7.67 4.74
C LYS A 143 -0.87 7.62 6.09
N ALA A 144 -0.19 7.78 7.22
CA ALA A 144 -0.81 7.81 8.55
C ALA A 144 -1.74 9.02 8.74
N ILE A 145 -1.37 10.19 8.21
CA ILE A 145 -2.24 11.38 8.20
C ILE A 145 -3.50 11.12 7.36
N ALA A 146 -3.32 10.63 6.13
CA ALA A 146 -4.43 10.34 5.23
C ALA A 146 -5.36 9.21 5.72
N ASP A 147 -4.81 8.17 6.36
CA ASP A 147 -5.58 7.10 7.04
C ASP A 147 -6.53 7.70 8.09
N GLN A 148 -5.99 8.53 8.99
CA GLN A 148 -6.77 9.23 10.01
C GLN A 148 -7.82 10.17 9.41
N MET A 149 -7.49 10.88 8.32
CA MET A 149 -8.45 11.75 7.63
C MET A 149 -9.64 10.98 7.07
N VAL A 150 -9.40 9.82 6.44
CA VAL A 150 -10.47 8.99 5.87
C VAL A 150 -11.34 8.40 6.98
N LEU A 151 -10.75 7.93 8.09
CA LEU A 151 -11.52 7.45 9.24
C LEU A 151 -12.34 8.57 9.88
N ALA A 152 -11.78 9.77 10.04
CA ALA A 152 -12.48 10.93 10.59
C ALA A 152 -13.61 11.45 9.68
N ALA A 153 -13.52 11.22 8.37
CA ALA A 153 -14.57 11.60 7.41
C ALA A 153 -15.80 10.67 7.45
N ASN A 154 -15.70 9.51 8.10
CA ASN A 154 -16.83 8.59 8.23
C ASN A 154 -18.01 9.24 8.96
N GLY A 155 -19.22 9.01 8.45
CA GLY A 155 -20.46 9.54 9.03
C GLY A 155 -20.72 11.01 8.72
N THR A 156 -19.84 11.70 8.00
CA THR A 156 -20.09 13.08 7.54
C THR A 156 -21.24 13.11 6.53
N LEU A 157 -22.01 14.20 6.52
CA LEU A 157 -23.13 14.36 5.60
C LEU A 157 -22.64 14.65 4.18
N LEU A 158 -23.20 13.91 3.23
CA LEU A 158 -23.14 14.21 1.80
C LEU A 158 -24.10 15.35 1.49
N LYS A 159 -23.88 16.04 0.36
CA LYS A 159 -24.73 17.16 -0.08
C LYS A 159 -26.20 16.76 -0.25
N GLY A 160 -26.48 15.51 -0.57
CA GLY A 160 -27.80 14.91 -0.75
C GLY A 160 -28.45 14.39 0.53
N GLY A 161 -27.78 14.49 1.69
CA GLY A 161 -28.33 14.12 3.00
C GLY A 161 -27.92 12.75 3.55
N ASP A 162 -27.41 11.85 2.69
CA ASP A 162 -26.85 10.57 3.12
C ASP A 162 -25.52 10.74 3.86
N LYS A 163 -25.01 9.65 4.46
CA LYS A 163 -23.72 9.64 5.17
C LYS A 163 -22.62 9.09 4.27
N LEU A 164 -21.42 9.65 4.41
CA LEU A 164 -20.20 9.07 3.85
C LEU A 164 -19.77 7.88 4.71
N HIS A 165 -19.71 6.70 4.12
CA HIS A 165 -19.18 5.49 4.74
C HIS A 165 -17.76 5.24 4.24
N THR A 166 -16.80 5.18 5.16
CA THR A 166 -15.39 4.96 4.81
C THR A 166 -14.86 3.64 5.36
N CYS A 167 -13.88 3.07 4.67
CA CYS A 167 -13.15 1.89 5.12
C CYS A 167 -11.66 2.04 4.78
N VAL A 168 -10.77 1.63 5.69
CA VAL A 168 -9.33 1.65 5.46
C VAL A 168 -8.74 0.24 5.46
N LEU A 169 -7.96 -0.09 4.44
CA LEU A 169 -7.23 -1.35 4.35
C LEU A 169 -5.74 -1.09 4.56
N ARG A 170 -5.09 -1.81 5.49
CA ARG A 170 -3.67 -1.69 5.86
C ARG A 170 -2.89 -2.94 5.43
N PRO A 171 -2.52 -3.07 4.14
CA PRO A 171 -1.69 -4.17 3.68
C PRO A 171 -0.21 -3.99 4.07
N PRO A 172 0.54 -5.09 4.18
CA PRO A 172 2.00 -5.08 4.20
C PRO A 172 2.55 -5.00 2.75
N GLY A 173 3.77 -5.50 2.53
CA GLY A 173 4.34 -5.62 1.19
C GLY A 173 3.45 -6.45 0.26
N ILE A 174 3.23 -5.96 -0.95
CA ILE A 174 2.41 -6.62 -1.98
C ILE A 174 3.35 -7.41 -2.89
N TYR A 175 3.00 -8.65 -3.18
CA TYR A 175 3.67 -9.47 -4.19
C TYR A 175 2.67 -10.07 -5.18
N GLY A 176 3.18 -10.61 -6.28
CA GLY A 176 2.40 -11.22 -7.33
C GLY A 176 3.01 -10.96 -8.71
N PRO A 177 2.46 -11.59 -9.75
CA PRO A 177 2.92 -11.40 -11.12
C PRO A 177 2.93 -9.92 -11.54
N GLU A 178 3.94 -9.53 -12.30
CA GLU A 178 4.08 -8.18 -12.88
C GLU A 178 4.22 -7.00 -11.89
N GLU A 179 4.53 -7.28 -10.61
CA GLU A 179 4.89 -6.25 -9.64
C GLU A 179 6.07 -5.42 -10.16
N GLN A 180 5.94 -4.09 -10.09
CA GLN A 180 6.80 -3.17 -10.85
C GLN A 180 7.82 -2.40 -10.03
N ARG A 181 7.73 -2.44 -8.70
CA ARG A 181 8.46 -1.52 -7.82
C ARG A 181 9.39 -2.27 -6.90
N HIS A 182 8.84 -3.12 -6.02
CA HIS A 182 9.61 -3.73 -4.95
C HIS A 182 10.49 -4.88 -5.46
N LEU A 183 9.89 -5.89 -6.10
CA LEU A 183 10.59 -7.10 -6.56
C LEU A 183 11.61 -6.80 -7.65
N PRO A 184 11.33 -5.97 -8.69
CA PRO A 184 12.36 -5.59 -9.67
C PRO A 184 13.55 -4.87 -9.03
N ARG A 185 13.32 -4.01 -8.04
CA ARG A 185 14.40 -3.32 -7.32
C ARG A 185 15.25 -4.28 -6.51
N VAL A 186 14.61 -5.23 -5.81
CA VAL A 186 15.33 -6.29 -5.09
C VAL A 186 16.12 -7.14 -6.08
N ALA A 187 15.55 -7.53 -7.21
CA ALA A 187 16.21 -8.30 -8.26
C ALA A 187 17.44 -7.57 -8.83
N VAL A 188 17.34 -6.27 -9.13
CA VAL A 188 18.48 -5.45 -9.58
C VAL A 188 19.57 -5.39 -8.51
N ASN A 189 19.22 -5.26 -7.22
CA ASN A 189 20.19 -5.26 -6.14
C ASN A 189 20.86 -6.63 -5.93
N ILE A 190 20.13 -7.73 -6.14
CA ILE A 190 20.68 -9.10 -6.16
C ILE A 190 21.67 -9.24 -7.33
N GLN A 191 21.29 -8.82 -8.53
CA GLN A 191 22.15 -8.88 -9.73
C GLN A 191 23.44 -8.06 -9.56
N ARG A 192 23.33 -6.90 -8.92
CA ARG A 192 24.47 -6.03 -8.54
C ARG A 192 25.30 -6.57 -7.37
N ARG A 193 24.92 -7.73 -6.78
CA ARG A 193 25.55 -8.34 -5.60
C ARG A 193 25.47 -7.47 -4.33
N LEU A 194 24.58 -6.48 -4.32
CA LEU A 194 24.32 -5.56 -3.20
C LEU A 194 23.35 -6.15 -2.17
N PHE A 195 22.68 -7.26 -2.50
CA PHE A 195 21.69 -7.91 -1.64
C PHE A 195 22.10 -9.32 -1.18
N ASN A 196 23.41 -9.63 -1.14
CA ASN A 196 23.92 -10.94 -0.70
C ASN A 196 23.96 -11.13 0.82
N PHE A 197 23.24 -10.29 1.56
CA PHE A 197 23.35 -10.16 3.02
C PHE A 197 22.12 -10.74 3.73
N LYS A 198 22.38 -11.48 4.80
CA LYS A 198 21.41 -11.79 5.86
C LYS A 198 21.59 -10.75 6.95
N PHE A 199 20.51 -10.07 7.33
CA PHE A 199 20.54 -9.08 8.39
C PHE A 199 20.00 -9.68 9.70
N GLY A 200 20.75 -9.55 10.78
CA GLY A 200 20.27 -9.88 12.13
C GLY A 200 19.87 -11.34 12.37
N ASN A 201 18.87 -11.53 13.23
CA ASN A 201 18.39 -12.84 13.69
C ASN A 201 17.56 -13.52 12.58
N HIS A 202 17.77 -14.81 12.36
CA HIS A 202 17.11 -15.63 11.33
C HIS A 202 15.61 -15.89 11.60
N LYS A 203 15.05 -15.28 12.65
CA LYS A 203 13.66 -15.47 13.10
C LYS A 203 12.77 -14.24 12.87
N VAL A 204 13.24 -13.24 12.12
CA VAL A 204 12.42 -12.06 11.80
C VAL A 204 11.24 -12.49 10.94
N GLN A 205 10.03 -12.33 11.49
CA GLN A 205 8.78 -12.66 10.82
C GLN A 205 8.09 -11.40 10.33
N MET A 206 7.45 -11.51 9.16
CA MET A 206 6.65 -10.44 8.58
C MET A 206 5.48 -11.04 7.80
N ASN A 207 4.48 -10.20 7.55
CA ASN A 207 3.38 -10.56 6.65
C ASN A 207 3.61 -10.02 5.25
N TRP A 208 3.09 -10.74 4.26
CA TRP A 208 3.00 -10.31 2.87
C TRP A 208 1.58 -10.56 2.37
N VAL A 209 1.20 -9.84 1.32
CA VAL A 209 -0.11 -10.01 0.69
C VAL A 209 0.04 -10.22 -0.81
N HIS A 210 -0.56 -11.29 -1.33
CA HIS A 210 -0.66 -11.50 -2.76
C HIS A 210 -1.64 -10.48 -3.36
N ILE A 211 -1.34 -9.98 -4.56
CA ILE A 211 -2.20 -8.99 -5.25
C ILE A 211 -3.66 -9.45 -5.36
N GLY A 212 -3.90 -10.73 -5.65
CA GLY A 212 -5.25 -11.29 -5.75
C GLY A 212 -6.01 -11.24 -4.42
N ASN A 213 -5.34 -11.56 -3.31
CA ASN A 213 -5.93 -11.48 -1.97
C ASN A 213 -6.20 -10.02 -1.57
N LEU A 214 -5.30 -9.11 -1.91
CA LEU A 214 -5.52 -7.69 -1.64
C LEU A 214 -6.70 -7.14 -2.45
N VAL A 215 -6.83 -7.50 -3.72
CA VAL A 215 -7.99 -7.14 -4.56
C VAL A 215 -9.28 -7.72 -3.97
N GLN A 216 -9.28 -9.00 -3.58
CA GLN A 216 -10.42 -9.62 -2.89
C GLN A 216 -10.84 -8.82 -1.65
N ALA A 217 -9.89 -8.39 -0.82
CA ALA A 217 -10.18 -7.59 0.37
C ALA A 217 -10.83 -6.24 0.03
N HIS A 218 -10.41 -5.58 -1.08
CA HIS A 218 -11.05 -4.34 -1.53
C HIS A 218 -12.49 -4.56 -1.97
N LEU A 219 -12.77 -5.63 -2.71
CA LEU A 219 -14.13 -5.98 -3.13
C LEU A 219 -15.03 -6.25 -1.90
N LEU A 220 -14.54 -7.04 -0.96
CA LEU A 220 -15.26 -7.34 0.29
C LEU A 220 -15.48 -6.10 1.14
N ALA A 221 -14.51 -5.19 1.22
CA ALA A 221 -14.65 -3.92 1.91
C ALA A 221 -15.75 -3.05 1.28
N ALA A 222 -15.82 -3.00 -0.05
CA ALA A 222 -16.85 -2.23 -0.74
C ALA A 222 -18.26 -2.83 -0.57
N GLU A 223 -18.38 -4.15 -0.55
CA GLU A 223 -19.62 -4.87 -0.23
C GLU A 223 -20.03 -4.60 1.24
N ALA A 224 -19.08 -4.63 2.17
CA ALA A 224 -19.29 -4.38 3.60
C ALA A 224 -19.70 -2.92 3.93
N LEU A 225 -19.53 -1.99 2.98
CA LEU A 225 -20.03 -0.61 3.07
C LEU A 225 -21.43 -0.43 2.45
N THR A 226 -22.13 -1.51 2.09
CA THR A 226 -23.51 -1.44 1.61
C THR A 226 -24.52 -1.56 2.76
N SER A 227 -25.74 -1.08 2.53
CA SER A 227 -26.87 -1.27 3.43
C SER A 227 -27.22 -2.74 3.64
N GLU A 228 -27.04 -3.58 2.62
CA GLU A 228 -27.28 -5.04 2.68
C GLU A 228 -26.37 -5.73 3.71
N LYS A 229 -25.13 -5.24 3.88
CA LYS A 229 -24.20 -5.69 4.92
C LYS A 229 -24.29 -4.89 6.21
N GLY A 230 -25.29 -4.01 6.34
CA GLY A 230 -25.47 -3.16 7.52
C GLY A 230 -24.32 -2.19 7.77
N TYR A 231 -23.57 -1.80 6.73
CA TYR A 231 -22.41 -0.91 6.83
C TYR A 231 -21.33 -1.38 7.83
N VAL A 232 -21.15 -2.69 7.98
CA VAL A 232 -20.24 -3.28 8.99
C VAL A 232 -18.80 -2.76 8.91
N ALA A 233 -18.35 -2.33 7.72
CA ALA A 233 -17.01 -1.76 7.52
C ALA A 233 -16.92 -0.23 7.73
N SER A 234 -18.03 0.45 8.01
CA SER A 234 -18.08 1.91 8.13
C SER A 234 -17.24 2.41 9.31
N GLY A 235 -16.26 3.27 9.01
CA GLY A 235 -15.33 3.85 9.97
C GLY A 235 -14.30 2.85 10.49
N GLN A 236 -14.15 1.70 9.83
CA GLN A 236 -13.24 0.64 10.27
C GLN A 236 -11.94 0.63 9.45
N ALA A 237 -10.85 0.33 10.15
CA ALA A 237 -9.60 -0.11 9.56
C ALA A 237 -9.43 -1.63 9.69
N TYR A 238 -8.72 -2.23 8.74
CA TYR A 238 -8.40 -3.66 8.70
C TYR A 238 -6.96 -3.90 8.26
N TYR A 239 -6.21 -4.74 8.99
CA TYR A 239 -5.02 -5.36 8.44
C TYR A 239 -5.41 -6.41 7.39
N ILE A 240 -4.66 -6.48 6.30
CA ILE A 240 -4.93 -7.40 5.18
C ILE A 240 -3.64 -8.06 4.74
N HIS A 241 -3.53 -9.38 4.92
CA HIS A 241 -2.43 -10.19 4.41
C HIS A 241 -2.87 -11.63 4.14
N ASP A 242 -1.95 -12.50 3.72
CA ASP A 242 -2.29 -13.87 3.30
C ASP A 242 -2.60 -14.84 4.46
N GLY A 243 -2.59 -14.35 5.71
CA GLY A 243 -2.79 -15.18 6.91
C GLY A 243 -1.57 -16.00 7.33
N GLU A 244 -0.40 -15.76 6.72
CA GLU A 244 0.86 -16.45 7.02
C GLU A 244 1.95 -15.47 7.50
N ASN A 245 2.77 -15.94 8.44
CA ASN A 245 3.97 -15.27 8.93
C ASN A 245 5.17 -15.89 8.22
N VAL A 246 5.93 -15.08 7.48
CA VAL A 246 7.07 -15.58 6.70
C VAL A 246 8.38 -15.08 7.27
N ILE A 247 9.39 -15.94 7.24
CA ILE A 247 10.78 -15.55 7.50
C ILE A 247 11.34 -15.00 6.19
N PHE A 248 11.60 -13.69 6.14
CA PHE A 248 11.99 -13.02 4.89
C PHE A 248 13.19 -13.65 4.19
N SER A 249 14.18 -14.09 4.97
CA SER A 249 15.41 -14.70 4.43
C SER A 249 15.16 -16.04 3.72
N GLU A 250 14.07 -16.72 4.04
CA GLU A 250 13.63 -17.96 3.40
C GLU A 250 12.63 -17.66 2.29
N TRP A 251 11.70 -16.75 2.55
CA TRP A 251 10.66 -16.36 1.61
C TRP A 251 11.21 -15.78 0.30
N ILE A 252 12.31 -15.02 0.35
CA ILE A 252 12.92 -14.40 -0.84
C ILE A 252 13.75 -15.38 -1.70
N VAL A 253 14.00 -16.60 -1.21
CA VAL A 253 14.88 -17.59 -1.86
C VAL A 253 14.50 -17.92 -3.32
N PRO A 254 13.21 -18.13 -3.67
CA PRO A 254 12.83 -18.41 -5.05
C PRO A 254 13.31 -17.36 -6.04
N LEU A 255 13.36 -16.08 -5.64
CA LEU A 255 13.87 -14.99 -6.47
C LEU A 255 15.38 -15.15 -6.76
N PHE A 256 16.17 -15.54 -5.77
CA PHE A 256 17.61 -15.80 -5.97
C PHE A 256 17.84 -16.97 -6.93
N GLU A 257 17.09 -18.06 -6.72
CA GLU A 257 17.19 -19.28 -7.54
C GLU A 257 16.83 -19.01 -9.00
N LYS A 258 15.73 -18.29 -9.25
CA LYS A 258 15.31 -17.88 -10.60
C LYS A 258 16.34 -16.97 -11.29
N LEU A 259 16.96 -16.04 -10.56
CA LEU A 259 18.00 -15.15 -11.11
C LEU A 259 19.35 -15.87 -11.32
N GLY A 260 19.49 -17.14 -10.95
CA GLY A 260 20.74 -17.90 -11.07
C GLY A 260 21.80 -17.54 -10.02
N TYR A 261 21.40 -16.93 -8.90
CA TYR A 261 22.30 -16.55 -7.81
C TYR A 261 22.18 -17.51 -6.63
N ARG A 262 23.28 -17.66 -5.87
CA ARG A 262 23.27 -18.39 -4.61
C ARG A 262 22.51 -17.62 -3.55
N LYS A 263 21.90 -18.35 -2.61
CA LYS A 263 21.23 -17.79 -1.43
C LYS A 263 22.16 -16.82 -0.69
N PRO A 264 21.64 -15.73 -0.11
CA PRO A 264 22.45 -14.80 0.67
C PRO A 264 23.08 -15.54 1.85
N TRP A 265 24.39 -15.39 2.04
CA TRP A 265 25.18 -16.16 3.03
C TRP A 265 26.02 -15.27 3.96
N ILE A 266 26.17 -14.00 3.63
CA ILE A 266 26.97 -13.05 4.41
C ILE A 266 26.10 -12.48 5.53
N HIS A 267 26.49 -12.71 6.78
CA HIS A 267 25.78 -12.15 7.94
C HIS A 267 26.30 -10.74 8.23
N ILE A 268 25.42 -9.75 8.19
CA ILE A 268 25.73 -8.37 8.60
C ILE A 268 25.03 -8.10 9.95
N PRO A 269 25.78 -7.69 10.99
CA PRO A 269 25.21 -7.16 12.22
C PRO A 269 24.25 -6.00 11.93
N VAL A 270 23.05 -6.03 12.53
CA VAL A 270 22.00 -5.01 12.31
C VAL A 270 22.53 -3.60 12.54
N LEU A 271 23.41 -3.41 13.52
CA LEU A 271 24.05 -2.12 13.81
C LEU A 271 24.83 -1.56 12.61
N LEU A 272 25.60 -2.40 11.91
CA LEU A 272 26.38 -1.98 10.74
C LEU A 272 25.46 -1.60 9.58
N ALA A 273 24.38 -2.37 9.36
CA ALA A 273 23.38 -2.05 8.35
C ALA A 273 22.67 -0.71 8.66
N HIS A 274 22.34 -0.47 9.93
CA HIS A 274 21.72 0.77 10.37
C HIS A 274 22.64 1.98 10.21
N ILE A 275 23.93 1.84 10.56
CA ILE A 275 24.94 2.89 10.36
C ILE A 275 25.09 3.18 8.86
N ALA A 276 25.24 2.15 8.01
CA ALA A 276 25.37 2.33 6.56
C ALA A 276 24.15 3.05 5.95
N ALA A 277 22.94 2.66 6.36
CA ALA A 277 21.71 3.31 5.94
C ALA A 277 21.64 4.79 6.38
N THR A 278 22.03 5.06 7.63
CA THR A 278 22.08 6.42 8.19
C THR A 278 23.05 7.30 7.41
N VAL A 279 24.28 6.83 7.16
CA VAL A 279 25.28 7.54 6.37
C VAL A 279 24.78 7.82 4.96
N MET A 280 24.11 6.85 4.33
CA MET A 280 23.58 6.99 2.98
C MET A 280 22.45 8.01 2.88
N GLU A 281 21.56 8.04 3.87
CA GLU A 281 20.50 9.06 3.97
C GLU A 281 21.09 10.47 4.15
N TYR A 282 22.07 10.65 5.04
CA TYR A 282 22.76 11.93 5.19
C TYR A 282 23.50 12.35 3.93
N LEU A 283 24.22 11.41 3.29
CA LEU A 283 24.91 11.68 2.04
C LEU A 283 23.92 12.08 0.92
N HIS A 284 22.77 11.42 0.84
CA HIS A 284 21.70 11.81 -0.07
C HIS A 284 21.22 13.23 0.21
N LEU A 285 20.96 13.60 1.47
CA LEU A 285 20.51 14.94 1.82
C LEU A 285 21.55 16.02 1.50
N ILE A 286 22.83 15.75 1.79
CA ILE A 286 23.94 16.68 1.51
C ILE A 286 24.15 16.85 0.01
N LEU A 287 24.08 15.76 -0.77
CA LEU A 287 24.32 15.79 -2.21
C LEU A 287 23.09 16.21 -3.01
N LYS A 288 21.86 16.12 -2.46
CA LYS A 288 20.59 16.46 -3.13
C LYS A 288 20.61 17.78 -3.92
N PRO A 289 21.24 18.89 -3.44
CA PRO A 289 21.31 20.14 -4.20
C PRO A 289 22.17 20.07 -5.48
N VAL A 290 23.11 19.12 -5.57
CA VAL A 290 24.12 19.03 -6.64
C VAL A 290 23.92 17.76 -7.49
N PHE A 291 23.54 16.66 -6.86
CA PHE A 291 23.38 15.35 -7.49
C PHE A 291 22.28 14.54 -6.78
N SER A 292 21.23 14.20 -7.52
CA SER A 292 20.14 13.36 -7.00
C SER A 292 20.44 11.90 -7.32
N PHE A 293 20.64 11.09 -6.27
CA PHE A 293 20.72 9.63 -6.38
C PHE A 293 19.77 8.99 -5.38
N THR A 294 19.34 7.76 -5.66
CA THR A 294 18.51 6.99 -4.71
C THR A 294 19.38 6.27 -3.71
N PRO A 295 19.14 6.40 -2.41
CA PRO A 295 19.68 5.47 -1.43
C PRO A 295 19.24 4.04 -1.81
N PHE A 296 20.20 3.13 -1.95
CA PHE A 296 19.92 1.71 -2.16
C PHE A 296 19.59 0.98 -0.85
N LEU A 297 19.83 1.62 0.29
CA LEU A 297 19.49 1.16 1.63
C LEU A 297 19.08 2.34 2.51
N THR A 298 17.86 2.31 3.04
CA THR A 298 17.33 3.28 4.02
C THR A 298 17.15 2.63 5.39
N ARG A 299 17.09 3.43 6.47
CA ARG A 299 16.86 2.94 7.83
C ARG A 299 15.52 2.20 7.92
N ASN A 300 14.50 2.71 7.22
CA ASN A 300 13.18 2.08 7.14
C ASN A 300 13.24 0.69 6.50
N GLU A 301 14.02 0.52 5.43
CA GLU A 301 14.21 -0.79 4.80
C GLU A 301 14.98 -1.75 5.71
N VAL A 302 16.00 -1.26 6.42
CA VAL A 302 16.70 -2.06 7.43
C VAL A 302 15.71 -2.54 8.49
N TRP A 303 14.88 -1.67 9.05
CA TRP A 303 13.88 -2.06 10.04
C TRP A 303 12.86 -3.07 9.50
N ASN A 304 12.34 -2.84 8.29
CA ASN A 304 11.41 -3.77 7.64
C ASN A 304 11.99 -5.19 7.49
N VAL A 305 13.31 -5.35 7.34
CA VAL A 305 13.93 -6.69 7.21
C VAL A 305 14.60 -7.21 8.47
N THR A 306 14.71 -6.41 9.53
CA THR A 306 15.43 -6.78 10.78
C THR A 306 14.56 -6.83 12.03
N VAL A 307 13.33 -6.34 11.96
CA VAL A 307 12.42 -6.27 13.11
C VAL A 307 11.13 -7.03 12.77
N THR A 308 10.74 -7.96 13.64
CA THR A 308 9.50 -8.72 13.50
C THR A 308 8.31 -7.77 13.56
N HIS A 309 7.42 -7.87 12.58
CA HIS A 309 6.17 -7.12 12.53
C HIS A 309 5.08 -7.98 11.89
N THR A 310 4.27 -8.62 12.73
CA THR A 310 3.13 -9.43 12.30
C THR A 310 1.82 -8.89 12.86
N PHE A 311 0.74 -9.08 12.11
CA PHE A 311 -0.58 -8.54 12.40
C PHE A 311 -1.62 -9.63 12.31
N ARG A 312 -2.70 -9.50 13.08
CA ARG A 312 -3.86 -10.39 13.00
C ARG A 312 -4.85 -9.88 11.96
N ILE A 313 -5.52 -10.81 11.28
CA ILE A 313 -6.59 -10.54 10.31
C ILE A 313 -7.96 -11.02 10.79
N ASP A 314 -8.11 -11.27 12.08
CA ASP A 314 -9.36 -11.80 12.65
C ASP A 314 -10.52 -10.84 12.46
N LYS A 315 -10.27 -9.53 12.58
CA LYS A 315 -11.27 -8.50 12.31
C LYS A 315 -11.75 -8.54 10.86
N ALA A 316 -10.83 -8.64 9.90
CA ALA A 316 -11.16 -8.76 8.48
C ALA A 316 -11.92 -10.05 8.16
N ARG A 317 -11.51 -11.18 8.77
CA ARG A 317 -12.22 -12.47 8.65
C ARG A 317 -13.66 -12.38 9.16
N ASN A 318 -13.85 -11.78 10.34
CA ASN A 318 -15.14 -11.73 11.02
C ASN A 318 -16.11 -10.73 10.39
N GLN A 319 -15.63 -9.55 9.99
CA GLN A 319 -16.48 -8.46 9.51
C GLN A 319 -16.61 -8.41 7.98
N LEU A 320 -15.53 -8.71 7.25
CA LEU A 320 -15.53 -8.69 5.78
C LEU A 320 -15.75 -10.08 5.17
N GLY A 321 -15.67 -11.15 5.96
CA GLY A 321 -15.64 -12.52 5.42
C GLY A 321 -14.35 -12.84 4.67
N TYR A 322 -13.27 -12.09 4.92
CA TYR A 322 -12.00 -12.22 4.21
C TYR A 322 -11.36 -13.59 4.43
N LYS A 323 -11.12 -14.33 3.34
CA LYS A 323 -10.51 -15.67 3.34
C LYS A 323 -9.39 -15.68 2.28
N PRO A 324 -8.14 -15.40 2.67
CA PRO A 324 -7.04 -15.35 1.72
C PRO A 324 -6.84 -16.71 1.07
N GLN A 325 -6.66 -16.71 -0.25
CA GLN A 325 -6.22 -17.89 -0.99
C GLN A 325 -4.73 -18.10 -0.79
N LYS A 326 -4.29 -19.35 -0.90
CA LYS A 326 -2.87 -19.69 -0.80
C LYS A 326 -2.17 -19.41 -2.13
N PHE A 327 -1.13 -18.59 -2.08
CA PHE A 327 -0.25 -18.32 -3.20
C PHE A 327 1.19 -18.64 -2.79
N SER A 328 1.99 -19.14 -3.73
CA SER A 328 3.42 -19.30 -3.53
C SER A 328 4.15 -18.09 -4.09
N PHE A 329 5.13 -17.57 -3.35
CA PHE A 329 6.02 -16.54 -3.89
C PHE A 329 6.80 -17.02 -5.11
N ALA A 330 7.09 -18.33 -5.20
CA ALA A 330 7.77 -18.91 -6.36
C ALA A 330 7.00 -18.70 -7.67
N ASP A 331 5.67 -18.69 -7.61
CA ASP A 331 4.80 -18.48 -8.79
C ASP A 331 4.75 -17.00 -9.22
N SER A 332 5.31 -16.09 -8.40
CA SER A 332 5.30 -14.65 -8.63
C SER A 332 6.63 -14.09 -9.16
N VAL A 333 7.67 -14.92 -9.26
CA VAL A 333 9.01 -14.51 -9.67
C VAL A 333 9.36 -14.92 -11.11
N ASP A 334 8.36 -15.32 -11.89
CA ASP A 334 8.57 -15.89 -13.22
C ASP A 334 9.11 -14.95 -14.29
#